data_AF-A0A0Q9Q168-F1
#
_entry.id   AF-A0A0Q9Q168-F1
#
_cell.length_a   1.000
_cell.length_b   1.000
_cell.length_c   1.000
_cell.angle_alpha   90.00
_cell.angle_beta   90.00
_cell.angle_gamma   90.00
#
_symmetry.space_group_name_H-M   'P 1'
#
loop_
_entity.id
_entity.type
_entity.pdbx_description
1 polymer ?
#
loop_
_entity_poly.entity_id
_entity_poly.type
_entity_poly.pdbx_seq_one_letter_code
_entity_poly.pdbx_strand_id
1 'polypeptide(L)'
;MTALIIIIVILLVVLAAAFAVIRQRNQQANIARADQLRHEAAGQARTTIPPAQERAAQAEAEAAEARARAEQAEAEAREAQLAAQQAEAAHEGQIRAADRLDPRVDERADDYAPQVPGTVDQQPTAPADVNRDLTPDTAPDTAADSPATDESATGQSPLLPRRTPGAQEMPGKPIETDGSGGWFTRKDSDQG
;
A
#
# COMPACT_ATOMS: atom_id res chain seq x y z
N MET A 1 80.16 3.51 26.91
CA MET A 1 79.03 4.28 26.35
C MET A 1 78.81 4.01 24.87
N THR A 2 79.83 4.01 24.02
CA THR A 2 79.70 3.77 22.56
C THR A 2 79.04 2.44 22.17
N ALA A 3 79.40 1.32 22.82
CA ALA A 3 78.81 0.01 22.55
C ALA A 3 77.28 -0.04 22.77
N LEU A 4 76.78 0.64 23.81
CA LEU A 4 75.35 0.69 24.13
C LEU A 4 74.58 1.52 23.09
N ILE A 5 75.18 2.61 22.61
CA ILE A 5 74.62 3.43 21.52
C ILE A 5 74.52 2.60 20.23
N ILE A 6 75.56 1.83 19.88
CA ILE A 6 75.56 0.97 18.69
C ILE A 6 74.43 -0.07 18.76
N ILE A 7 74.24 -0.71 19.92
CA ILE A 7 73.16 -1.68 20.12
C ILE A 7 71.78 -1.04 19.91
N ILE A 8 71.55 0.14 20.48
CA ILE A 8 70.28 0.86 20.32
C ILE A 8 70.02 1.20 18.85
N VAL A 9 71.03 1.69 18.13
CA VAL A 9 70.90 2.02 16.70
C VAL A 9 70.55 0.79 15.88
N ILE A 10 71.23 -0.33 16.12
CA ILE A 10 70.92 -1.60 15.43
C ILE A 10 69.48 -2.02 15.73
N LEU A 11 69.04 -1.93 16.99
CA LEU A 11 67.68 -2.28 17.38
C LEU A 11 66.63 -1.42 16.65
N LEU A 12 66.86 -0.11 16.57
CA LEU A 12 65.96 0.82 15.87
C LEU A 12 65.89 0.53 14.37
N VAL A 13 67.02 0.21 13.73
CA VAL A 13 67.05 -0.16 12.31
C VAL A 13 66.25 -1.44 12.06
N VAL A 14 66.39 -2.44 12.94
CA VAL A 14 65.62 -3.70 12.83
C VAL A 14 64.12 -3.45 13.02
N LEU A 15 63.73 -2.63 13.99
CA LEU A 15 62.33 -2.24 14.23
C LEU A 15 61.72 -1.50 13.03
N ALA A 16 62.46 -0.54 12.45
CA ALA A 16 62.00 0.22 11.28
C ALA A 16 61.81 -0.69 10.06
N ALA A 17 62.75 -1.61 9.81
CA ALA A 17 62.65 -2.58 8.73
C ALA A 17 61.42 -3.51 8.92
N ALA A 18 61.19 -4.00 10.14
CA ALA A 18 60.02 -4.84 10.45
C ALA A 18 58.70 -4.10 10.18
N PHE A 19 58.59 -2.82 10.59
CA PHE A 19 57.40 -2.00 10.35
C PHE A 19 57.12 -1.76 8.87
N ALA A 20 58.17 -1.51 8.07
CA ALA A 20 58.03 -1.31 6.62
C ALA A 20 57.45 -2.55 5.93
N VAL A 21 57.94 -3.74 6.30
CA VAL A 21 57.45 -5.02 5.75
C VAL A 21 55.99 -5.27 6.14
N ILE A 22 55.62 -5.02 7.41
CA ILE A 22 54.22 -5.17 7.87
C ILE A 22 53.30 -4.22 7.10
N ARG A 23 53.70 -2.96 6.92
CA ARG A 23 52.90 -1.96 6.20
C ARG A 23 52.70 -2.36 4.73
N GLN A 24 53.76 -2.83 4.07
CA GLN A 24 53.68 -3.26 2.67
C GLN A 24 52.77 -4.49 2.51
N ARG A 25 52.84 -5.45 3.43
CA ARG A 25 51.94 -6.61 3.46
C ARG A 25 50.49 -6.23 3.73
N ASN A 26 50.23 -5.30 4.65
CA ASN A 26 48.87 -4.83 4.91
C ASN A 26 48.27 -4.10 3.71
N GLN A 27 49.05 -3.31 2.97
CA GLN A 27 48.57 -2.68 1.74
C GLN A 27 48.20 -3.71 0.67
N GLN A 28 49.05 -4.71 0.45
CA GLN A 28 48.75 -5.79 -0.49
C GLN A 28 47.52 -6.60 -0.07
N ALA A 29 47.38 -6.89 1.23
CA ALA A 29 46.20 -7.58 1.76
C ALA A 29 44.92 -6.75 1.60
N ASN A 30 44.99 -5.43 1.80
CA ASN A 30 43.85 -4.54 1.61
C ASN A 30 43.45 -4.46 0.13
N ILE A 31 44.42 -4.39 -0.79
CA ILE A 31 44.15 -4.42 -2.23
C ILE A 31 43.49 -5.74 -2.63
N ALA A 32 44.05 -6.87 -2.19
CA ALA A 32 43.48 -8.19 -2.47
C ALA A 32 42.05 -8.35 -1.92
N ARG A 33 41.79 -7.87 -0.70
CA ARG A 33 40.43 -7.85 -0.12
C ARG A 33 39.47 -6.95 -0.90
N ALA A 34 39.93 -5.78 -1.33
CA ALA A 34 39.11 -4.88 -2.13
C ALA A 34 38.72 -5.51 -3.47
N ASP A 35 39.67 -6.18 -4.14
CA ASP A 35 39.38 -6.89 -5.38
C ASP A 35 38.47 -8.10 -5.17
N GLN A 36 38.61 -8.82 -4.05
CA GLN A 36 37.70 -9.89 -3.68
C GLN A 36 36.27 -9.36 -3.46
N LEU A 37 36.10 -8.26 -2.72
CA LEU A 37 34.80 -7.62 -2.52
C LEU A 37 34.18 -7.14 -3.84
N ARG A 38 34.98 -6.62 -4.77
CA ARG A 38 34.51 -6.25 -6.12
C ARG A 38 34.03 -7.46 -6.91
N HIS A 39 34.74 -8.59 -6.83
CA HIS A 39 34.34 -9.83 -7.50
C HIS A 39 33.07 -10.44 -6.88
N GLU A 40 32.98 -10.45 -5.56
CA GLU A 40 31.79 -10.92 -4.83
C GLU A 40 30.57 -10.05 -5.15
N ALA A 41 30.72 -8.72 -5.11
CA ALA A 41 29.66 -7.78 -5.49
C ALA A 41 29.25 -7.95 -6.95
N ALA A 42 30.20 -8.12 -7.87
CA ALA A 42 29.91 -8.38 -9.27
C ALA A 42 29.18 -9.73 -9.49
N GLY A 43 29.55 -10.76 -8.73
CA GLY A 43 28.88 -12.06 -8.73
C GLY A 43 27.44 -11.98 -8.22
N GLN A 44 27.23 -11.31 -7.08
CA GLN A 44 25.90 -11.09 -6.50
C GLN A 44 25.03 -10.19 -7.39
N ALA A 45 25.59 -9.14 -7.97
CA ALA A 45 24.88 -8.27 -8.91
C ALA A 45 24.37 -9.05 -10.13
N ARG A 46 25.18 -9.96 -10.68
CA ARG A 46 24.77 -10.80 -11.82
C ARG A 46 23.61 -11.73 -11.50
N THR A 47 23.47 -12.19 -10.25
CA THR A 47 22.38 -13.10 -9.86
C THR A 47 21.13 -12.37 -9.38
N THR A 48 21.27 -11.17 -8.81
CA THR A 48 20.15 -10.44 -8.17
C THR A 48 19.55 -9.35 -9.05
N ILE A 49 20.34 -8.66 -9.88
CA ILE A 49 19.86 -7.54 -10.68
C ILE A 49 18.93 -8.00 -11.80
N PRO A 50 19.25 -9.03 -12.62
CA PRO A 50 18.35 -9.46 -13.69
C PRO A 50 16.94 -9.84 -13.20
N PRO A 51 16.75 -10.69 -12.17
CA PRO A 51 15.40 -11.01 -11.71
C PRO A 51 14.70 -9.83 -11.03
N ALA A 52 15.44 -8.87 -10.46
CA ALA A 52 14.84 -7.64 -9.94
C ALA A 52 14.31 -6.75 -11.08
N GLN A 53 15.07 -6.62 -12.17
CA GLN A 53 14.64 -5.89 -13.36
C GLN A 53 13.45 -6.56 -14.06
N GLU A 54 13.45 -7.89 -14.18
CA GLU A 54 12.33 -8.64 -14.73
C GLU A 54 11.05 -8.44 -13.92
N ARG A 55 11.13 -8.49 -12.59
CA ARG A 55 9.96 -8.20 -11.72
C ARG A 55 9.49 -6.76 -11.86
N ALA A 56 10.42 -5.80 -11.97
CA ALA A 56 10.07 -4.40 -12.19
C ALA A 56 9.34 -4.22 -13.53
N ALA A 57 9.85 -4.82 -14.62
CA ALA A 57 9.22 -4.77 -15.93
C ALA A 57 7.84 -5.45 -15.94
N GLN A 58 7.69 -6.57 -15.24
CA GLN A 58 6.38 -7.24 -15.07
C GLN A 58 5.39 -6.34 -14.32
N ALA A 59 5.79 -5.73 -13.21
CA ALA A 59 4.94 -4.82 -12.45
C ALA A 59 4.54 -3.58 -13.26
N GLU A 60 5.45 -3.05 -14.08
CA GLU A 60 5.15 -1.94 -15.01
C GLU A 60 4.13 -2.35 -16.08
N ALA A 61 4.26 -3.56 -16.65
CA ALA A 61 3.31 -4.09 -17.62
C ALA A 61 1.91 -4.30 -17.00
N GLU A 62 1.84 -4.89 -15.81
CA GLU A 62 0.58 -5.07 -15.07
C GLU A 62 -0.09 -3.73 -14.76
N ALA A 63 0.70 -2.73 -14.35
CA ALA A 63 0.19 -1.38 -14.10
C ALA A 63 -0.35 -0.72 -15.39
N ALA A 64 0.31 -0.92 -16.53
CA ALA A 64 -0.16 -0.42 -17.82
C ALA A 64 -1.47 -1.09 -18.25
N GLU A 65 -1.58 -2.42 -18.10
CA GLU A 65 -2.82 -3.16 -18.38
C GLU A 65 -3.97 -2.70 -17.49
N ALA A 66 -3.72 -2.49 -16.19
CA ALA A 66 -4.72 -2.02 -15.25
C ALA A 66 -5.26 -0.63 -15.64
N ARG A 67 -4.38 0.28 -16.07
CA ARG A 67 -4.78 1.61 -16.58
C ARG A 67 -5.64 1.50 -17.84
N ALA A 68 -5.23 0.67 -18.80
CA ALA A 68 -5.99 0.46 -20.02
C ALA A 68 -7.41 -0.09 -19.74
N ARG A 69 -7.54 -1.04 -18.79
CA ARG A 69 -8.85 -1.56 -18.37
C ARG A 69 -9.69 -0.49 -17.67
N ALA A 70 -9.08 0.35 -16.83
CA ALA A 70 -9.79 1.44 -16.17
C ALA A 70 -10.32 2.46 -17.19
N GLU A 71 -9.50 2.85 -18.17
CA GLU A 71 -9.92 3.76 -19.25
C GLU A 71 -11.08 3.20 -20.08
N GLN A 72 -11.05 1.89 -20.39
CA GLN A 72 -12.15 1.22 -21.08
C GLN A 72 -13.44 1.23 -20.26
N ALA A 73 -13.36 0.89 -18.96
CA ALA A 73 -14.51 0.90 -18.08
C ALA A 73 -15.10 2.31 -17.91
N GLU A 74 -14.26 3.35 -17.85
CA GLU A 74 -14.72 4.73 -17.83
C GLU A 74 -15.43 5.14 -19.13
N ALA A 75 -14.90 4.72 -20.28
CA ALA A 75 -15.54 4.98 -21.57
C ALA A 75 -16.93 4.32 -21.65
N GLU A 76 -17.02 3.04 -21.27
CA GLU A 76 -18.28 2.29 -21.22
C GLU A 76 -19.29 2.94 -20.26
N ALA A 77 -18.83 3.37 -19.09
CA ALA A 77 -19.70 4.06 -18.13
C ALA A 77 -20.24 5.38 -18.70
N ARG A 78 -19.41 6.16 -19.40
CA ARG A 78 -19.86 7.41 -20.06
C ARG A 78 -20.86 7.12 -21.18
N GLU A 79 -20.61 6.10 -22.00
CA GLU A 79 -21.55 5.68 -23.05
C GLU A 79 -22.90 5.25 -22.46
N ALA A 80 -22.88 4.44 -21.40
CA ALA A 80 -24.09 4.01 -20.71
C ALA A 80 -24.87 5.19 -20.11
N GLN A 81 -24.18 6.18 -19.53
CA GLN A 81 -24.81 7.40 -19.03
C GLN A 81 -25.46 8.21 -20.15
N LEU A 82 -24.78 8.36 -21.29
CA LEU A 82 -25.32 9.07 -22.45
C LEU A 82 -26.54 8.33 -23.03
N ALA A 83 -26.48 7.00 -23.09
CA ALA A 83 -27.60 6.18 -23.55
C ALA A 83 -28.81 6.30 -22.61
N ALA A 84 -28.58 6.29 -21.30
CA ALA A 84 -29.63 6.50 -20.30
C ALA A 84 -30.30 7.88 -20.44
N GLN A 85 -29.50 8.95 -20.57
CA GLN A 85 -30.02 10.31 -20.78
C GLN A 85 -30.82 10.43 -22.09
N GLN A 86 -30.37 9.78 -23.16
CA GLN A 86 -31.10 9.76 -24.43
C GLN A 86 -32.44 9.00 -24.31
N ALA A 87 -32.45 7.86 -23.61
CA ALA A 87 -33.67 7.11 -23.37
C ALA A 87 -34.67 7.94 -22.54
N GLU A 88 -34.20 8.60 -21.49
CA GLU A 88 -35.02 9.50 -20.66
C GLU A 88 -35.63 10.64 -21.49
N ALA A 89 -34.80 11.34 -22.29
CA ALA A 89 -35.28 12.40 -23.17
C ALA A 89 -36.29 11.89 -24.22
N ALA A 90 -36.09 10.68 -24.74
CA ALA A 90 -37.04 10.06 -25.68
C ALA A 90 -38.37 9.73 -25.00
N HIS A 91 -38.35 9.24 -23.76
CA HIS A 91 -39.55 8.96 -22.98
C HIS A 91 -40.31 10.25 -22.62
N GLU A 92 -39.62 11.27 -22.16
CA GLU A 92 -40.23 12.58 -21.88
C GLU A 92 -40.86 13.17 -23.15
N GLY A 93 -40.17 13.08 -24.28
CA GLY A 93 -40.69 13.52 -25.58
C GLY A 93 -41.97 12.79 -26.00
N GLN A 94 -42.07 11.49 -25.72
CA GLN A 94 -43.27 10.69 -25.96
C GLN A 94 -44.42 11.11 -25.06
N ILE A 95 -44.17 11.32 -23.76
CA ILE A 95 -45.18 11.77 -22.80
C ILE A 95 -45.73 13.13 -23.21
N ARG A 96 -44.85 14.09 -23.52
CA ARG A 96 -45.26 15.42 -24.02
C ARG A 96 -46.06 15.32 -25.32
N ALA A 97 -45.73 14.37 -26.19
CA ALA A 97 -46.51 14.14 -27.41
C ALA A 97 -47.90 13.56 -27.13
N ALA A 98 -48.03 12.70 -26.13
CA ALA A 98 -49.32 12.16 -25.69
C ALA A 98 -50.19 13.23 -25.02
N ASP A 99 -49.61 14.03 -24.13
CA ASP A 99 -50.31 15.11 -23.41
C ASP A 99 -50.89 16.15 -24.37
N ARG A 100 -50.17 16.50 -25.45
CA ARG A 100 -50.67 17.37 -26.53
C ARG A 100 -51.95 16.88 -27.20
N LEU A 101 -52.21 15.57 -27.17
CA LEU A 101 -53.39 14.97 -27.77
C LEU A 101 -54.54 14.82 -26.76
N ASP A 102 -54.28 14.93 -25.45
CA ASP A 102 -55.31 14.84 -24.42
C ASP A 102 -55.89 16.23 -24.11
N PRO A 103 -57.17 16.50 -24.49
CA PRO A 103 -57.81 17.79 -24.21
C PRO A 103 -58.02 18.08 -22.71
N ARG A 104 -57.74 17.12 -21.82
CA ARG A 104 -57.81 17.30 -20.35
C ARG A 104 -56.53 17.88 -19.76
N VAL A 105 -55.41 17.84 -20.48
CA VAL A 105 -54.11 18.33 -20.02
C VAL A 105 -53.88 19.76 -20.53
N ASP A 106 -53.61 20.70 -19.62
CA ASP A 106 -53.23 22.06 -19.99
C ASP A 106 -51.71 22.21 -19.96
N GLU A 107 -51.09 22.01 -21.12
CA GLU A 107 -49.65 22.15 -21.34
C GLU A 107 -49.13 23.61 -21.26
N ARG A 108 -50.02 24.61 -21.11
CA ARG A 108 -49.63 26.03 -20.94
C ARG A 108 -49.66 26.50 -19.48
N ALA A 109 -50.11 25.67 -18.56
CA ALA A 109 -50.15 26.01 -17.15
C ALA A 109 -48.72 26.14 -16.59
N ASP A 110 -48.49 27.13 -15.72
CA ASP A 110 -47.18 27.42 -15.12
C ASP A 110 -46.65 26.26 -14.25
N ASP A 111 -47.51 25.31 -13.87
CA ASP A 111 -47.23 24.12 -13.06
C ASP A 111 -47.11 22.82 -13.87
N TYR A 112 -47.09 22.88 -15.21
CA TYR A 112 -46.92 21.70 -16.04
C TYR A 112 -45.49 21.13 -15.98
N ALA A 113 -45.36 19.91 -15.46
CA ALA A 113 -44.14 19.11 -15.49
C ALA A 113 -44.46 17.70 -16.04
N PRO A 114 -43.89 17.27 -17.18
CA PRO A 114 -44.10 15.93 -17.71
C PRO A 114 -43.54 14.89 -16.73
N GLN A 115 -44.41 14.11 -16.08
CA GLN A 115 -43.98 13.10 -15.11
C GLN A 115 -43.62 11.80 -15.84
N VAL A 116 -42.35 11.41 -15.78
CA VAL A 116 -41.90 10.10 -16.29
C VAL A 116 -42.00 9.07 -15.16
N PRO A 117 -42.87 8.06 -15.24
CA PRO A 117 -42.99 7.05 -14.19
C PRO A 117 -41.65 6.33 -13.96
N GLY A 118 -41.12 6.39 -12.73
CA GLY A 118 -39.89 5.70 -12.33
C GLY A 118 -38.58 6.51 -12.47
N THR A 119 -38.64 7.81 -12.80
CA THR A 119 -37.49 8.71 -12.67
C THR A 119 -37.30 9.15 -11.20
N VAL A 120 -36.05 9.36 -10.81
CA VAL A 120 -35.49 9.25 -9.44
C VAL A 120 -36.00 10.30 -8.44
N ASP A 121 -36.81 11.27 -8.88
CA ASP A 121 -37.47 12.22 -7.96
C ASP A 121 -38.65 11.60 -7.18
N GLN A 122 -39.03 10.35 -7.49
CA GLN A 122 -39.65 9.49 -6.49
C GLN A 122 -38.57 9.07 -5.50
N GLN A 123 -38.29 9.96 -4.53
CA GLN A 123 -37.61 9.60 -3.29
C GLN A 123 -38.19 8.25 -2.85
N PRO A 124 -37.38 7.17 -2.77
CA PRO A 124 -37.86 5.90 -2.28
C PRO A 124 -38.48 6.20 -0.92
N THR A 125 -39.81 6.11 -0.83
CA THR A 125 -40.45 6.03 0.46
C THR A 125 -39.87 4.75 1.03
N ALA A 126 -38.91 4.91 1.95
CA ALA A 126 -38.32 3.81 2.67
C ALA A 126 -39.48 2.90 3.10
N PRO A 127 -39.44 1.59 2.80
CA PRO A 127 -40.54 0.72 3.16
C PRO A 127 -40.79 0.93 4.64
N ALA A 128 -41.99 1.41 4.98
CA ALA A 128 -42.37 1.66 6.36
C ALA A 128 -41.98 0.43 7.17
N ASP A 129 -41.11 0.61 8.15
CA ASP A 129 -40.75 -0.41 9.12
C ASP A 129 -42.07 -0.98 9.67
N VAL A 130 -42.42 -2.16 9.18
CA VAL A 130 -43.47 -2.97 9.78
C VAL A 130 -42.89 -3.40 11.11
N ASN A 131 -43.25 -2.61 12.12
CA ASN A 131 -43.08 -2.85 13.53
C ASN A 131 -43.47 -4.30 13.86
N ARG A 132 -42.51 -5.23 13.79
CA ARG A 132 -42.61 -6.55 14.40
C ARG A 132 -42.05 -6.44 15.80
N ASP A 133 -42.90 -5.89 16.64
CA ASP A 133 -42.88 -6.04 18.08
C ASP A 133 -43.12 -7.53 18.40
N LEU A 134 -42.04 -8.30 18.57
CA LEU A 134 -42.08 -9.68 19.07
C LEU A 134 -40.85 -9.93 19.95
N THR A 135 -40.93 -9.47 21.20
CA THR A 135 -40.43 -10.22 22.36
C THR A 135 -41.51 -10.06 23.45
N PRO A 136 -41.77 -11.04 24.34
CA PRO A 136 -40.77 -11.95 24.90
C PRO A 136 -41.27 -13.40 25.17
N ASP A 137 -40.31 -14.21 25.64
CA ASP A 137 -40.49 -15.27 26.63
C ASP A 137 -41.01 -16.65 26.17
N THR A 138 -40.13 -17.65 26.21
CA THR A 138 -40.36 -18.98 26.81
C THR A 138 -39.06 -19.81 26.70
N ALA A 139 -38.31 -19.89 27.80
CA ALA A 139 -37.60 -21.11 28.17
C ALA A 139 -38.50 -21.85 29.19
N PRO A 140 -38.56 -23.19 29.18
CA PRO A 140 -37.66 -23.92 30.09
C PRO A 140 -37.14 -25.28 29.58
N ASP A 141 -36.02 -25.67 30.17
CA ASP A 141 -35.52 -27.01 30.53
C ASP A 141 -36.05 -28.25 29.79
N THR A 142 -35.11 -29.04 29.23
CA THR A 142 -35.00 -30.48 29.56
C THR A 142 -33.56 -30.94 29.37
N ALA A 143 -32.98 -31.39 30.47
CA ALA A 143 -31.65 -31.97 30.58
C ALA A 143 -31.59 -33.42 30.09
N ALA A 144 -30.34 -33.85 29.84
CA ALA A 144 -29.83 -35.22 29.77
C ALA A 144 -30.22 -36.07 28.55
N ASP A 145 -29.23 -36.37 27.69
CA ASP A 145 -28.46 -37.61 27.88
C ASP A 145 -27.14 -37.56 27.09
N SER A 146 -26.06 -38.06 27.68
CA SER A 146 -24.79 -38.34 27.02
C SER A 146 -24.62 -39.86 26.99
N PRO A 147 -24.05 -40.40 25.92
CA PRO A 147 -22.80 -41.11 26.15
C PRO A 147 -21.73 -40.81 25.12
N ALA A 148 -20.50 -40.91 25.63
CA ALA A 148 -19.23 -40.74 24.95
C ALA A 148 -19.00 -41.76 23.83
N THR A 149 -18.33 -41.30 22.76
CA THR A 149 -17.41 -42.12 21.96
C THR A 149 -16.29 -41.22 21.42
N ASP A 150 -15.05 -41.56 21.77
CA ASP A 150 -13.80 -41.09 21.18
C ASP A 150 -13.74 -41.37 19.67
N GLU A 151 -13.16 -40.46 18.88
CA GLU A 151 -12.02 -40.74 17.97
C GLU A 151 -11.72 -39.55 17.03
N SER A 152 -10.57 -38.92 17.28
CA SER A 152 -9.56 -38.45 16.33
C SER A 152 -9.93 -38.23 14.84
N ALA A 153 -9.93 -36.97 14.40
CA ALA A 153 -9.22 -36.55 13.18
C ALA A 153 -9.11 -35.01 13.07
N THR A 154 -7.86 -34.56 13.14
CA THR A 154 -7.29 -33.26 12.76
C THR A 154 -8.00 -32.49 11.64
N GLY A 155 -8.39 -31.24 11.94
CA GLY A 155 -8.78 -30.21 10.97
C GLY A 155 -8.42 -28.82 11.48
N GLN A 156 -7.12 -28.49 11.46
CA GLN A 156 -6.58 -27.18 11.83
C GLN A 156 -7.15 -26.09 10.91
N SER A 157 -7.97 -25.20 11.47
CA SER A 157 -8.25 -23.89 10.87
C SER A 157 -7.13 -22.91 11.26
N PRO A 158 -6.50 -22.20 10.31
CA PRO A 158 -5.43 -21.26 10.65
C PRO A 158 -5.99 -20.05 11.40
N LEU A 159 -5.42 -19.82 12.59
CA LEU A 159 -5.64 -18.66 13.45
C LEU A 159 -5.21 -17.37 12.73
N LEU A 160 -6.18 -16.53 12.37
CA LEU A 160 -5.94 -15.13 12.01
C LEU A 160 -5.49 -14.36 13.27
N PRO A 161 -4.46 -13.50 13.20
CA PRO A 161 -4.09 -12.65 14.32
C PRO A 161 -5.18 -11.61 14.57
N ARG A 162 -5.67 -11.56 15.81
CA ARG A 162 -6.61 -10.54 16.29
C ARG A 162 -5.96 -9.15 16.17
N ARG A 163 -6.58 -8.26 15.38
CA ARG A 163 -6.28 -6.82 15.42
C ARG A 163 -6.67 -6.27 16.79
N THR A 164 -5.71 -5.65 17.47
CA THR A 164 -5.92 -4.88 18.70
C THR A 164 -6.73 -3.61 18.38
N PRO A 165 -7.84 -3.34 19.08
CA PRO A 165 -8.53 -2.05 19.01
C PRO A 165 -7.86 -1.10 20.02
N GLY A 166 -7.12 -0.11 19.54
CA GLY A 166 -6.48 0.87 20.44
C GLY A 166 -5.51 1.86 19.79
N ALA A 167 -5.74 2.30 18.56
CA ALA A 167 -4.90 3.30 17.89
C ALA A 167 -5.70 4.45 17.28
N GLN A 168 -6.72 4.91 18.01
CA GLN A 168 -7.38 6.18 17.75
C GLN A 168 -7.10 7.11 18.93
N GLU A 169 -6.79 8.36 18.60
CA GLU A 169 -6.64 9.53 19.48
C GLU A 169 -5.25 9.79 20.07
N MET A 170 -4.40 10.44 19.29
CA MET A 170 -3.44 11.42 19.82
C MET A 170 -3.81 12.79 19.23
N PRO A 171 -4.40 13.71 20.01
CA PRO A 171 -4.69 15.07 19.57
C PRO A 171 -3.38 15.85 19.41
N GLY A 172 -3.36 16.73 18.41
CA GLY A 172 -2.16 17.40 17.91
C GLY A 172 -1.30 18.08 18.98
N LYS A 173 0.01 17.81 18.90
CA LYS A 173 1.03 18.76 19.34
C LYS A 173 1.58 19.48 18.11
N PRO A 174 1.65 20.81 18.10
CA PRO A 174 2.31 21.53 17.02
C PRO A 174 3.80 21.16 17.00
N ILE A 175 4.34 21.05 15.78
CA ILE A 175 5.77 20.91 15.53
C ILE A 175 6.42 22.23 15.97
N GLU A 176 7.03 22.23 17.16
CA GLU A 176 8.06 23.22 17.49
C GLU A 176 9.30 22.87 16.69
N THR A 177 9.40 23.45 15.49
CA THR A 177 10.68 23.75 14.86
C THR A 177 11.37 24.80 15.72
N ASP A 178 12.31 24.38 16.56
CA ASP A 178 13.38 25.24 17.04
C ASP A 178 14.55 24.39 17.52
N GLY A 179 15.75 24.74 17.05
CA GLY A 179 16.96 24.52 17.82
C GLY A 179 17.82 23.30 17.47
N SER A 180 18.89 23.61 16.75
CA SER A 180 20.25 23.13 17.07
C SER A 180 20.55 21.62 16.91
N GLY A 181 21.19 21.29 15.80
CA GLY A 181 21.79 19.98 15.59
C GLY A 181 22.87 20.01 14.51
N GLY A 182 23.67 21.07 14.48
CA GLY A 182 24.82 21.18 13.60
C GLY A 182 25.89 20.16 13.96
N TRP A 183 25.97 19.07 13.22
CA TRP A 183 27.13 18.20 13.13
C TRP A 183 27.22 17.78 11.67
N PHE A 184 28.15 18.37 10.92
CA PHE A 184 28.90 17.82 9.78
C PHE A 184 29.53 18.99 9.01
N THR A 185 30.40 19.75 9.67
CA THR A 185 31.44 20.48 8.93
C THR A 185 32.53 19.49 8.55
N ARG A 186 32.51 19.11 7.27
CA ARG A 186 33.64 18.60 6.52
C ARG A 186 34.77 19.64 6.58
N LYS A 187 35.95 19.25 7.06
CA LYS A 187 37.19 19.98 6.77
C LYS A 187 38.38 19.02 6.76
N ASP A 188 38.73 18.60 5.56
CA ASP A 188 40.10 18.26 5.18
C ASP A 188 41.03 19.41 5.56
N SER A 189 42.16 19.10 6.17
CA SER A 189 43.36 19.94 6.11
C SER A 189 44.58 19.06 6.43
N ASP A 190 45.31 18.76 5.37
CA ASP A 190 46.72 18.38 5.33
C ASP A 190 47.57 18.90 6.50
N GLN A 191 48.47 18.05 7.00
CA GLN A 191 49.72 18.50 7.59
C GLN A 191 50.86 17.96 6.75
N GLY A 192 51.46 18.86 5.98
CA GLY A 192 52.87 18.80 5.57
C GLY A 192 53.74 19.55 6.57
#